data_AF-A0A022S0J7-F1
#
_entry.id   AF-A0A022S0J7-F1
#
_cell.length_a   1.000
_cell.length_b   1.000
_cell.length_c   1.000
_cell.angle_alpha   90.00
_cell.angle_beta   90.00
_cell.angle_gamma   90.00
#
_symmetry.space_group_name_H-M   'P 1'
#
loop_
_entity.id
_entity.type
_entity.pdbx_description
1 polymer ?
#
loop_
_entity_poly.entity_id
_entity_poly.type
_entity_poly.pdbx_seq_one_letter_code
_entity_poly.pdbx_strand_id
1 'polypeptide(L)'
;MCSLQLSNCRGFNHQSTFAAGFPSAEKKLRRSNFAIRSSFWGGGGLNLYDGKGGEKRQRSNGRDPRVFAMSSSTEFKMNLNEYMVTLDKPLGIRFALSLDGKVFVHALRKGGNAEKSRIIMVGDTLKKASESSDGKLIEIKDFGDTETFTKEKSGSCSLVLERPFSPFPIHQLFLLNDLDILFNRGRVPVTTWNKTIRASNLGASAESSGNCGFAVFCPKFLNSRGWKYLNDESKNEKPQMAKNSPDLPFSPLVAIFTAEVSEDAEWAHGSFPLEEYVKALERSKGELYYDHSLGMRYSKITEQIHVGSCIQTEEDVEILSTTAGVTAVLNFQSASEAANWEIDSNSINEACQKSNILMISYPIRDGDSFDIRKKLPFCVGVLLRLLKKNHRVYVTCTTGFDRSPACVIAYLHWMTDTSLHAAYNFVTGLHSCKPDRPAIAWATWDLIAMVESGNPDGPSTHAVTFVWNGHEGEDVALVGDFTGNWKEPIKAVHKGGPRYEVEIRLPQGKYYYKYITNGDWRHSTASPIERDDSGNVNNVIVVGDIASVKPSVQQQKKDANIIKVIERPLTENERFMLAKAARCVAFGVCPIKLAPK
;
A
#
# COMPACT_ATOMS: atom_id res chain seq x y z
N MET A 1 -31.00 18.79 59.11
CA MET A 1 -32.19 19.61 58.80
C MET A 1 -32.32 19.69 57.28
N CYS A 2 -33.54 19.41 56.78
CA CYS A 2 -34.09 19.66 55.44
C CYS A 2 -33.29 19.13 54.22
N SER A 3 -33.63 18.04 53.52
CA SER A 3 -34.86 17.62 52.81
C SER A 3 -35.07 18.26 51.42
N LEU A 4 -35.36 17.39 50.43
CA LEU A 4 -36.19 17.58 49.21
C LEU A 4 -35.49 18.26 48.01
N GLN A 5 -35.72 17.93 46.74
CA GLN A 5 -36.62 16.97 46.08
C GLN A 5 -36.21 16.83 44.61
N LEU A 6 -36.45 15.64 44.03
CA LEU A 6 -36.56 15.41 42.59
C LEU A 6 -37.83 16.08 42.03
N SER A 7 -37.77 16.56 40.80
CA SER A 7 -38.95 16.81 39.96
C SER A 7 -38.81 16.14 38.60
N ASN A 8 -39.86 15.39 38.27
CA ASN A 8 -40.04 14.45 37.19
C ASN A 8 -40.54 15.10 35.89
N CYS A 9 -40.26 14.40 34.77
CA CYS A 9 -41.09 14.20 33.58
C CYS A 9 -41.44 15.36 32.62
N ARG A 10 -41.03 15.19 31.35
CA ARG A 10 -41.94 15.24 30.18
C ARG A 10 -41.31 14.47 29.01
N GLY A 11 -41.93 13.36 28.62
CA GLY A 11 -41.77 12.78 27.29
C GLY A 11 -42.97 13.18 26.42
N PHE A 12 -42.76 13.32 25.11
CA PHE A 12 -43.76 13.05 24.08
C PHE A 12 -43.09 12.85 22.72
N ASN A 13 -43.73 11.99 21.93
CA ASN A 13 -43.31 11.35 20.70
C ASN A 13 -43.49 12.19 19.42
N HIS A 14 -42.86 11.66 18.36
CA HIS A 14 -43.32 11.54 16.96
C HIS A 14 -43.23 12.71 15.98
N GLN A 15 -42.55 12.39 14.86
CA GLN A 15 -42.89 12.65 13.45
C GLN A 15 -43.21 14.09 13.03
N SER A 16 -42.33 14.65 12.20
CA SER A 16 -42.75 15.50 11.09
C SER A 16 -41.75 15.43 9.92
N THR A 17 -42.14 14.67 8.91
CA THR A 17 -41.82 14.86 7.50
C THR A 17 -42.08 16.32 7.09
N PHE A 18 -41.12 16.98 6.45
CA PHE A 18 -41.42 18.05 5.50
C PHE A 18 -40.42 18.05 4.35
N ALA A 19 -41.00 17.92 3.16
CA ALA A 19 -40.37 18.09 1.86
C ALA A 19 -40.54 19.55 1.41
N ALA A 20 -39.49 20.13 0.84
CA ALA A 20 -39.50 21.24 -0.12
C ALA A 20 -38.06 21.34 -0.68
N GLY A 21 -37.74 21.41 -1.97
CA GLY A 21 -38.55 21.74 -3.14
C GLY A 21 -38.13 23.10 -3.72
N PHE A 22 -37.21 23.06 -4.70
CA PHE A 22 -36.92 24.08 -5.76
C PHE A 22 -36.04 25.32 -5.42
N PRO A 23 -35.42 26.01 -6.44
CA PRO A 23 -35.30 25.70 -7.87
C PRO A 23 -33.88 25.81 -8.49
N SER A 24 -33.82 25.25 -9.72
CA SER A 24 -32.89 25.51 -10.82
C SER A 24 -32.71 27.00 -11.16
N ALA A 25 -31.48 27.39 -11.51
CA ALA A 25 -31.20 28.59 -12.31
C ALA A 25 -30.07 28.33 -13.31
N GLU A 26 -30.43 28.34 -14.59
CA GLU A 26 -29.54 28.36 -15.75
C GLU A 26 -28.96 29.76 -16.03
N LYS A 27 -27.93 29.78 -16.90
CA LYS A 27 -27.32 30.88 -17.69
C LYS A 27 -26.19 31.63 -16.97
N LYS A 28 -25.02 31.88 -17.56
CA LYS A 28 -24.73 32.11 -18.99
C LYS A 28 -23.24 31.94 -19.28
N LEU A 29 -22.96 31.32 -20.42
CA LEU A 29 -21.69 31.20 -21.11
C LEU A 29 -21.02 32.57 -21.40
N ARG A 30 -19.75 32.75 -21.02
CA ARG A 30 -18.85 33.74 -21.65
C ARG A 30 -17.49 33.09 -21.92
N ARG A 31 -17.19 32.95 -23.22
CA ARG A 31 -15.87 32.65 -23.76
C ARG A 31 -14.93 33.84 -23.52
N SER A 32 -13.73 33.59 -23.03
CA SER A 32 -12.60 34.48 -23.24
C SER A 32 -11.34 33.66 -23.50
N ASN A 33 -10.86 33.74 -24.74
CA ASN A 33 -9.53 33.29 -25.16
C ASN A 33 -8.47 34.05 -24.37
N PHE A 34 -7.50 33.36 -23.77
CA PHE A 34 -6.19 33.96 -23.52
C PHE A 34 -5.08 32.97 -23.87
N ALA A 35 -4.38 33.34 -24.94
CA ALA A 35 -3.21 32.67 -25.45
C ALA A 35 -2.01 33.00 -24.56
N ILE A 36 -1.24 31.96 -24.23
CA ILE A 36 0.08 32.05 -23.62
C ILE A 36 1.04 32.49 -24.73
N ARG A 37 1.67 33.66 -24.57
CA ARG A 37 2.86 34.05 -25.34
C ARG A 37 3.93 34.63 -24.42
N SER A 38 5.06 33.92 -24.43
CA SER A 38 6.39 34.36 -24.03
C SER A 38 6.92 35.45 -24.96
N SER A 39 7.54 36.49 -24.41
CA SER A 39 8.30 37.54 -25.10
C SER A 39 9.78 37.40 -24.76
N PHE A 40 10.67 37.09 -25.73
CA PHE A 40 11.43 38.03 -26.60
C PHE A 40 12.57 38.73 -25.81
N TRP A 41 13.84 38.78 -26.23
CA TRP A 41 14.50 39.11 -27.52
C TRP A 41 15.77 38.22 -27.70
N GLY A 42 16.28 37.81 -28.87
CA GLY A 42 16.49 38.45 -30.18
C GLY A 42 18.00 38.79 -30.33
N GLY A 43 18.79 38.44 -31.35
CA GLY A 43 18.62 37.76 -32.64
C GLY A 43 19.97 37.71 -33.43
N GLY A 44 20.00 36.98 -34.56
CA GLY A 44 20.99 37.00 -35.67
C GLY A 44 22.36 36.34 -35.38
N GLY A 45 23.03 35.59 -36.27
CA GLY A 45 22.85 35.16 -37.64
C GLY A 45 24.19 34.62 -38.19
N LEU A 46 24.18 33.40 -38.74
CA LEU A 46 25.01 32.78 -39.80
C LEU A 46 26.56 32.91 -39.90
N ASN A 47 27.16 31.73 -40.20
CA ASN A 47 28.26 31.40 -41.15
C ASN A 47 29.67 30.98 -40.65
N LEU A 48 29.95 29.67 -40.84
CA LEU A 48 30.97 29.00 -41.68
C LEU A 48 32.50 29.23 -41.55
N TYR A 49 33.18 28.08 -41.38
CA TYR A 49 34.51 27.61 -41.83
C TYR A 49 35.85 28.09 -41.21
N ASP A 50 36.56 27.06 -40.71
CA ASP A 50 37.99 26.67 -40.82
C ASP A 50 39.15 27.62 -40.47
N GLY A 51 40.19 27.06 -39.82
CA GLY A 51 41.53 27.68 -39.77
C GLY A 51 42.30 27.52 -38.45
N LYS A 52 43.35 26.70 -38.48
CA LYS A 52 44.37 26.46 -37.43
C LYS A 52 45.08 27.73 -36.94
N GLY A 53 45.43 27.75 -35.66
CA GLY A 53 46.47 28.63 -35.10
C GLY A 53 46.68 28.38 -33.61
N GLY A 54 47.67 27.57 -33.25
CA GLY A 54 48.05 27.36 -31.86
C GLY A 54 49.04 28.42 -31.40
N GLU A 55 48.76 29.06 -30.25
CA GLU A 55 49.77 29.76 -29.47
C GLU A 55 49.57 29.60 -27.96
N LYS A 56 50.70 29.70 -27.26
CA LYS A 56 50.99 29.18 -25.94
C LYS A 56 50.50 30.08 -24.80
N ARG A 57 50.01 29.42 -23.75
CA ARG A 57 50.06 29.73 -22.31
C ARG A 57 50.58 31.13 -21.89
N GLN A 58 49.70 31.89 -21.24
CA GLN A 58 50.03 32.63 -20.02
C GLN A 58 48.91 32.46 -18.99
N ARG A 59 49.31 32.08 -17.76
CA ARG A 59 48.44 31.90 -16.59
C ARG A 59 48.01 33.27 -16.07
N SER A 60 46.72 33.49 -15.89
CA SER A 60 46.18 34.51 -15.00
C SER A 60 45.36 33.83 -13.88
N ASN A 61 45.63 34.26 -12.65
CA ASN A 61 44.96 33.83 -11.42
C ASN A 61 43.49 34.29 -11.45
N GLY A 62 42.56 33.37 -11.72
CA GLY A 62 41.14 33.53 -11.45
C GLY A 62 40.75 32.55 -10.34
N ARG A 63 40.38 33.07 -9.16
CA ARG A 63 39.74 32.28 -8.11
C ARG A 63 38.33 31.92 -8.58
N ASP A 64 38.15 30.71 -9.09
CA ASP A 64 36.82 30.11 -9.21
C ASP A 64 36.22 29.93 -7.80
N PRO A 65 34.96 30.33 -7.55
CA PRO A 65 34.30 30.00 -6.30
C PRO A 65 34.00 28.51 -6.33
N ARG A 66 34.91 27.72 -5.76
CA ARG A 66 34.61 26.34 -5.37
C ARG A 66 33.52 26.40 -4.30
N VAL A 67 32.34 25.92 -4.63
CA VAL A 67 31.29 25.63 -3.65
C VAL A 67 31.83 24.50 -2.78
N PHE A 68 32.39 24.86 -1.63
CA PHE A 68 32.69 23.91 -0.58
C PHE A 68 31.37 23.58 0.13
N ALA A 69 30.86 22.38 -0.07
CA ALA A 69 29.86 21.81 0.82
C ALA A 69 30.53 21.62 2.19
N MET A 70 30.30 22.57 3.09
CA MET A 70 30.67 22.48 4.50
C MET A 70 29.70 21.48 5.17
N SER A 71 29.96 20.17 5.07
CA SER A 71 29.33 19.21 5.97
C SER A 71 30.09 19.25 7.30
N SER A 72 29.85 20.30 8.09
CA SER A 72 30.13 20.23 9.52
C SER A 72 29.20 19.19 10.11
N SER A 73 29.80 18.10 10.59
CA SER A 73 29.19 16.96 11.24
C SER A 73 28.42 17.36 12.50
N THR A 74 27.16 17.73 12.30
CA THR A 74 26.06 17.35 13.18
C THR A 74 25.04 16.72 12.25
N GLU A 75 24.78 15.42 12.38
CA GLU A 75 23.67 14.78 11.68
C GLU A 75 22.39 15.53 12.06
N PHE A 76 21.96 16.48 11.22
CA PHE A 76 20.64 17.09 11.36
C PHE A 76 19.65 15.99 11.01
N LYS A 77 19.23 15.23 12.02
CA LYS A 77 18.17 14.24 11.91
C LYS A 77 16.86 14.99 11.63
N MET A 78 16.55 15.20 10.36
CA MET A 78 15.28 15.80 9.94
C MET A 78 14.17 14.78 10.14
N ASN A 79 13.21 15.11 11.00
CA ASN A 79 11.99 14.31 11.13
C ASN A 79 10.99 14.78 10.07
N LEU A 80 10.84 14.01 8.99
CA LEU A 80 9.90 14.33 7.89
C LEU A 80 8.43 14.30 8.32
N ASN A 81 8.12 13.75 9.50
CA ASN A 81 6.77 13.71 10.05
C ASN A 81 6.44 14.95 10.89
N GLU A 82 7.43 15.78 11.24
CA GLU A 82 7.24 17.01 12.01
C GLU A 82 6.98 18.18 11.07
N TYR A 83 5.91 18.94 11.32
CA TYR A 83 5.55 20.11 10.53
C TYR A 83 5.01 21.23 11.42
N MET A 84 5.13 22.47 10.94
CA MET A 84 4.63 23.65 11.64
C MET A 84 3.43 24.23 10.89
N VAL A 85 2.40 24.65 11.63
CA VAL A 85 1.22 25.31 11.09
C VAL A 85 0.88 26.53 11.95
N THR A 86 0.62 27.66 11.31
CA THR A 86 0.17 28.89 11.99
C THR A 86 -1.32 29.08 11.72
N LEU A 87 -2.11 29.16 12.79
CA LEU A 87 -3.56 29.34 12.74
C LEU A 87 -3.98 30.54 13.57
N ASP A 88 -5.02 31.25 13.12
CA ASP A 88 -5.65 32.28 13.93
C ASP A 88 -6.56 31.66 14.99
N LYS A 89 -6.52 32.20 16.20
CA LYS A 89 -7.44 31.82 17.27
C LYS A 89 -8.85 32.36 16.95
N PRO A 90 -9.92 31.57 17.16
CA PRO A 90 -9.90 30.25 17.76
C PRO A 90 -9.45 29.15 16.79
N LEU A 91 -8.56 28.27 17.29
CA LEU A 91 -7.91 27.24 16.48
C LEU A 91 -8.92 26.23 15.91
N GLY A 92 -9.99 25.96 16.66
CA GLY A 92 -10.96 24.91 16.30
C GLY A 92 -10.37 23.50 16.46
N ILE A 93 -9.51 23.29 17.47
CA ILE A 93 -8.89 22.00 17.78
C ILE A 93 -9.30 21.56 19.19
N ARG A 94 -9.70 20.29 19.31
CA ARG A 94 -9.85 19.57 20.57
C ARG A 94 -8.63 18.67 20.75
N PHE A 95 -7.91 18.86 21.84
CA PHE A 95 -6.75 18.04 22.18
C PHE A 95 -7.12 16.96 23.19
N ALA A 96 -6.40 15.86 23.15
CA ALA A 96 -6.44 14.83 24.20
C ALA A 96 -5.03 14.55 24.72
N LEU A 97 -4.96 14.22 26.00
CA LEU A 97 -3.75 13.80 26.70
C LEU A 97 -3.81 12.29 26.93
N SER A 98 -2.86 11.54 26.40
CA SER A 98 -2.73 10.10 26.66
C SER A 98 -2.03 9.81 28.00
N LEU A 99 -2.21 8.61 28.54
CA LEU A 99 -1.45 8.14 29.73
C LEU A 99 0.07 8.15 29.53
N ASP A 100 0.52 8.06 28.28
CA ASP A 100 1.95 8.10 27.95
C ASP A 100 2.52 9.53 28.01
N GLY A 101 1.66 10.54 28.27
CA GLY A 101 2.02 11.95 28.35
C GLY A 101 2.11 12.65 26.99
N LYS A 102 1.51 12.09 25.94
CA LYS A 102 1.45 12.74 24.64
C LYS A 102 0.16 13.55 24.52
N VAL A 103 0.28 14.80 24.11
CA VAL A 103 -0.86 15.63 23.69
C VAL A 103 -1.04 15.45 22.19
N PHE A 104 -2.23 15.07 21.74
CA PHE A 104 -2.51 14.89 20.33
C PHE A 104 -3.88 15.46 19.94
N VAL A 105 -4.08 15.68 18.65
CA VAL A 105 -5.32 16.19 18.08
C VAL A 105 -6.39 15.10 18.16
N HIS A 106 -7.43 15.34 18.95
CA HIS A 106 -8.54 14.40 19.14
C HIS A 106 -9.68 14.66 18.15
N ALA A 107 -10.08 15.92 17.97
CA ALA A 107 -11.12 16.31 17.02
C ALA A 107 -10.92 17.74 16.53
N LEU A 108 -11.55 18.06 15.39
CA LEU A 108 -11.52 19.37 14.77
C LEU A 108 -12.93 19.96 14.75
N ARG A 109 -13.07 21.26 15.01
CA ARG A 109 -14.37 21.94 14.94
C ARG A 109 -14.78 22.09 13.48
N LYS A 110 -16.01 21.67 13.16
CA LYS A 110 -16.57 21.81 11.81
C LYS A 110 -16.67 23.29 11.42
N GLY A 111 -16.12 23.64 10.26
CA GLY A 111 -15.97 25.02 9.78
C GLY A 111 -14.89 25.85 10.51
N GLY A 112 -14.12 25.25 11.42
CA GLY A 112 -13.06 25.91 12.19
C GLY A 112 -11.78 26.15 11.38
N ASN A 113 -10.87 26.97 11.90
CA ASN A 113 -9.64 27.35 11.21
C ASN A 113 -8.72 26.14 10.97
N ALA A 114 -8.59 25.24 11.94
CA ALA A 114 -7.82 24.01 11.77
C ALA A 114 -8.40 23.08 10.70
N GLU A 115 -9.72 22.86 10.65
CA GLU A 115 -10.34 22.03 9.62
C GLU A 115 -10.19 22.66 8.22
N LYS A 116 -10.41 23.98 8.12
CA LYS A 116 -10.23 24.74 6.88
C LYS A 116 -8.80 24.68 6.34
N SER A 117 -7.80 24.57 7.22
CA SER A 117 -6.40 24.43 6.82
C SER A 117 -6.14 23.16 6.01
N ARG A 118 -6.88 22.07 6.28
CA ARG A 118 -6.67 20.72 5.73
C ARG A 118 -5.27 20.13 5.97
N ILE A 119 -4.45 20.77 6.81
CA ILE A 119 -3.09 20.35 7.12
C ILE A 119 -3.07 19.46 8.37
N ILE A 120 -3.87 19.83 9.38
CA ILE A 120 -3.95 19.14 10.67
C ILE A 120 -4.88 17.93 10.57
N MET A 121 -4.42 16.78 11.06
CA MET A 121 -5.15 15.52 11.10
C MET A 121 -5.38 15.07 12.55
N VAL A 122 -6.45 14.30 12.75
CA VAL A 122 -6.69 13.62 14.03
C VAL A 122 -5.61 12.57 14.26
N GLY A 123 -5.01 12.57 15.45
CA GLY A 123 -3.88 11.73 15.82
C GLY A 123 -2.51 12.42 15.75
N ASP A 124 -2.41 13.60 15.14
CA ASP A 124 -1.15 14.36 15.11
C ASP A 124 -0.77 14.79 16.53
N THR A 125 0.49 14.55 16.92
CA THR A 125 0.99 14.82 18.27
C THR A 125 1.52 16.26 18.36
N LEU A 126 1.03 17.04 19.32
CA LEU A 126 1.50 18.39 19.60
C LEU A 126 2.84 18.36 20.33
N LYS A 127 3.88 18.91 19.71
CA LYS A 127 5.23 19.01 20.29
C LYS A 127 5.51 20.39 20.85
N LYS A 128 5.18 21.43 20.10
CA LYS A 128 5.47 22.82 20.48
C LYS A 128 4.31 23.74 20.12
N ALA A 129 4.12 24.79 20.90
CA ALA A 129 3.14 25.84 20.61
C ALA A 129 3.73 27.22 20.93
N SER A 130 3.26 28.26 20.23
CA SER A 130 3.66 29.63 20.51
C SER A 130 2.88 30.22 21.69
N GLU A 131 3.57 30.88 22.61
CA GLU A 131 2.97 31.50 23.82
C GLU A 131 2.24 32.82 23.52
N SER A 132 2.75 33.61 22.58
CA SER A 132 2.23 34.92 22.16
C SER A 132 2.63 35.23 20.70
N SER A 133 2.18 36.36 20.17
CA SER A 133 2.54 36.87 18.84
C SER A 133 4.04 37.14 18.63
N ASP A 134 4.87 37.03 19.68
CA ASP A 134 6.34 37.17 19.62
C ASP A 134 7.06 35.91 19.07
N GLY A 135 6.31 34.85 18.72
CA GLY A 135 6.84 33.71 17.95
C GLY A 135 7.73 32.73 18.72
N LYS A 136 7.88 32.89 20.05
CA LYS A 136 8.63 31.95 20.89
C LYS A 136 7.85 30.64 21.07
N LEU A 137 8.45 29.53 20.64
CA LEU A 137 7.89 28.18 20.75
C LEU A 137 8.23 27.54 22.10
N ILE A 138 7.22 27.06 22.81
CA ILE A 138 7.34 26.29 24.05
C ILE A 138 7.11 24.82 23.74
N GLU A 139 7.94 23.95 24.31
CA GLU A 139 7.76 22.51 24.26
C GLU A 139 6.61 22.09 25.18
N ILE A 140 5.65 21.34 24.65
CA ILE A 140 4.47 20.88 25.38
C ILE A 140 4.76 19.49 25.94
N LYS A 141 4.84 19.37 27.27
CA LYS A 141 5.08 18.09 27.96
C LYS A 141 3.88 17.61 28.75
N ASP A 142 3.06 18.53 29.24
CA ASP A 142 1.89 18.19 30.04
C ASP A 142 0.68 19.11 29.80
N PHE A 143 -0.42 18.81 30.49
CA PHE A 143 -1.64 19.62 30.44
C PHE A 143 -1.42 21.07 30.88
N GLY A 144 -0.55 21.33 31.86
CA GLY A 144 -0.29 22.67 32.39
C GLY A 144 0.38 23.56 31.34
N ASP A 145 1.30 23.00 30.55
CA ASP A 145 1.94 23.69 29.43
C ASP A 145 0.93 24.10 28.35
N THR A 146 -0.22 23.42 28.27
CA THR A 146 -1.27 23.76 27.31
C THR A 146 -2.18 24.90 27.76
N GLU A 147 -2.20 25.22 29.06
CA GLU A 147 -3.00 26.34 29.57
C GLU A 147 -2.44 27.71 29.15
N THR A 148 -1.13 27.83 28.93
CA THR A 148 -0.49 29.11 28.60
C THR A 148 -0.97 29.63 27.23
N PHE A 149 -0.96 28.77 26.20
CA PHE A 149 -1.38 29.17 24.86
C PHE A 149 -2.89 29.13 24.63
N THR A 150 -3.67 28.48 25.51
CA THR A 150 -5.15 28.46 25.45
C THR A 150 -5.82 29.64 26.18
N LYS A 151 -5.10 30.37 27.04
CA LYS A 151 -5.64 31.53 27.78
C LYS A 151 -5.92 32.76 26.91
N GLU A 152 -5.08 33.03 25.91
CA GLU A 152 -5.31 34.16 25.00
C GLU A 152 -6.40 33.83 23.99
N LYS A 153 -7.41 34.71 23.87
CA LYS A 153 -8.62 34.47 23.06
C LYS A 153 -8.49 34.90 21.60
N SER A 154 -7.45 35.64 21.23
CA SER A 154 -7.28 36.21 19.89
C SER A 154 -5.80 36.33 19.52
N GLY A 155 -5.46 36.11 18.25
CA GLY A 155 -4.08 36.20 17.74
C GLY A 155 -3.69 34.98 16.91
N SER A 156 -2.56 35.06 16.20
CA SER A 156 -2.00 33.92 15.47
C SER A 156 -1.21 33.01 16.42
N CYS A 157 -1.32 31.70 16.21
CA CYS A 157 -0.65 30.68 17.01
C CYS A 157 0.03 29.66 16.10
N SER A 158 1.33 29.49 16.29
CA SER A 158 2.13 28.49 15.58
C SER A 158 2.19 27.21 16.40
N LEU A 159 1.77 26.10 15.80
CA LEU A 159 1.79 24.76 16.36
C LEU A 159 2.80 23.91 15.59
N VAL A 160 3.62 23.16 16.31
CA VAL A 160 4.50 22.13 15.75
C VAL A 160 3.92 20.77 16.08
N LEU A 161 3.52 20.05 15.04
CA LEU A 161 2.81 18.77 15.10
C LEU A 161 3.66 17.67 14.48
N GLU A 162 3.58 16.47 15.03
CA GLU A 162 4.22 15.26 14.50
C GLU A 162 3.16 14.25 14.06
N ARG A 163 3.20 13.86 12.78
CA ARG A 163 2.31 12.85 12.22
C ARG A 163 2.72 11.43 12.65
N PRO A 164 1.80 10.59 13.14
CA PRO A 164 2.13 9.20 13.44
C PRO A 164 2.49 8.42 12.17
N PHE A 165 3.42 7.46 12.28
CA PHE A 165 3.82 6.58 11.18
C PHE A 165 2.70 5.67 10.70
N SER A 166 1.83 5.24 11.62
CA SER A 166 0.62 4.49 11.30
C SER A 166 -0.61 5.40 11.33
N PRO A 167 -1.60 5.19 10.44
CA PRO A 167 -2.85 5.93 10.47
C PRO A 167 -3.54 5.81 11.84
N PHE A 168 -3.90 6.95 12.43
CA PHE A 168 -4.62 6.96 13.69
C PHE A 168 -6.02 6.34 13.50
N PRO A 169 -6.50 5.47 14.41
CA PRO A 169 -7.76 4.73 14.25
C PRO A 169 -8.98 5.59 14.57
N ILE A 170 -9.24 6.57 13.71
CA ILE A 170 -10.31 7.57 13.85
C ILE A 170 -11.70 6.93 14.00
N HIS A 171 -11.96 5.81 13.33
CA HIS A 171 -13.23 5.09 13.39
C HIS A 171 -13.60 4.67 14.82
N GLN A 172 -12.63 4.41 15.68
CA GLN A 172 -12.91 3.99 17.06
C GLN A 172 -13.30 5.14 17.97
N LEU A 173 -12.77 6.36 17.72
CA LEU A 173 -13.20 7.56 18.42
C LEU A 173 -14.68 7.89 18.15
N PHE A 174 -15.21 7.44 17.01
CA PHE A 174 -16.62 7.62 16.66
C PHE A 174 -17.54 6.55 17.23
N LEU A 175 -17.04 5.32 17.36
CA LEU A 175 -17.83 4.20 17.90
C LEU A 175 -17.94 4.22 19.43
N LEU A 176 -17.06 4.95 20.11
CA LEU A 176 -16.98 5.03 21.57
C LEU A 176 -17.35 6.43 22.04
N ASN A 177 -18.07 6.53 23.16
CA ASN A 177 -18.37 7.83 23.76
C ASN A 177 -17.11 8.40 24.42
N ASP A 178 -16.95 9.73 24.49
CA ASP A 178 -15.78 10.38 25.11
C ASP A 178 -15.51 9.84 26.54
N LEU A 179 -16.59 9.53 27.28
CA LEU A 179 -16.54 8.94 28.62
C LEU A 179 -15.97 7.50 28.65
N ASP A 180 -16.15 6.72 27.60
CA ASP A 180 -15.72 5.33 27.53
C ASP A 180 -14.20 5.20 27.29
N ILE A 181 -13.60 6.24 26.70
CA ILE A 181 -12.19 6.31 26.31
C ILE A 181 -11.33 6.97 27.40
N LEU A 182 -11.95 7.75 28.30
CA LEU A 182 -11.25 8.39 29.41
C LEU A 182 -10.76 7.35 30.44
N PHE A 183 -9.52 7.53 30.89
CA PHE A 183 -8.83 6.76 31.93
C PHE A 183 -9.63 6.70 33.24
N ASN A 184 -10.46 7.70 33.49
CA ASN A 184 -11.30 7.81 34.69
C ASN A 184 -12.62 7.05 34.58
N ARG A 185 -12.54 5.75 34.27
CA ARG A 185 -13.66 4.80 34.44
C ARG A 185 -13.94 4.56 35.93
N GLY A 186 -14.50 5.55 36.62
CA GLY A 186 -14.91 5.46 38.02
C GLY A 186 -13.79 5.59 39.07
N ARG A 187 -12.59 6.03 38.68
CA ARG A 187 -11.48 6.25 39.64
C ARG A 187 -11.70 7.55 40.44
N VAL A 188 -11.68 7.43 41.76
CA VAL A 188 -11.97 8.49 42.75
C VAL A 188 -10.76 9.45 42.86
N PRO A 189 -10.96 10.76 43.18
CA PRO A 189 -9.88 11.68 43.51
C PRO A 189 -8.87 11.09 44.52
N VAL A 190 -7.57 11.30 44.28
CA VAL A 190 -6.49 10.74 45.10
C VAL A 190 -5.82 11.85 45.90
N THR A 191 -5.83 11.68 47.23
CA THR A 191 -5.06 12.51 48.15
C THR A 191 -3.74 11.83 48.45
N THR A 192 -2.61 12.49 48.16
CA THR A 192 -1.28 11.94 48.44
C THR A 192 -0.41 12.95 49.16
N TRP A 193 0.34 12.47 50.15
CA TRP A 193 1.34 13.24 50.89
C TRP A 193 2.75 13.02 50.31
N ASN A 194 2.86 12.22 49.26
CA ASN A 194 4.13 11.88 48.62
C ASN A 194 4.55 13.00 47.66
N LYS A 195 5.62 13.72 48.01
CA LYS A 195 6.22 14.80 47.21
C LYS A 195 6.67 14.38 45.79
N THR A 196 6.74 13.08 45.50
CA THR A 196 7.10 12.54 44.18
C THR A 196 5.91 12.41 43.22
N ILE A 197 4.67 12.37 43.72
CA ILE A 197 3.43 12.37 42.95
C ILE A 197 2.92 13.81 42.91
N ARG A 198 3.36 14.59 41.93
CA ARG A 198 3.09 16.03 41.83
C ARG A 198 2.01 16.35 40.80
N ALA A 199 1.34 17.48 41.02
CA ALA A 199 0.54 18.10 39.98
C ALA A 199 1.45 18.83 38.97
N SER A 200 1.13 18.75 37.68
CA SER A 200 1.88 19.37 36.57
C SER A 200 1.92 20.90 36.66
N ASN A 201 0.84 21.51 37.13
CA ASN A 201 0.66 22.97 37.19
C ASN A 201 1.15 23.65 38.48
N LEU A 202 1.68 22.89 39.45
CA LEU A 202 2.18 23.45 40.72
C LEU A 202 3.71 23.46 40.72
N GLY A 203 4.29 24.63 40.42
CA GLY A 203 5.73 24.90 40.58
C GLY A 203 6.15 24.88 42.05
N ALA A 204 7.43 24.59 42.30
CA ALA A 204 7.99 24.65 43.66
C ALA A 204 7.98 26.10 44.15
N SER A 205 7.08 26.46 45.06
CA SER A 205 7.32 27.59 45.95
C SER A 205 8.55 27.23 46.80
N ALA A 206 9.53 28.13 46.78
CA ALA A 206 10.80 27.97 47.48
C ALA A 206 10.60 27.54 48.94
N GLU A 207 11.44 26.60 49.37
CA GLU A 207 11.84 26.35 50.76
C GLU A 207 10.77 26.59 51.85
N SER A 208 9.67 25.84 51.82
CA SER A 208 8.96 25.57 53.08
C SER A 208 9.26 24.14 53.54
N SER A 209 9.84 24.04 54.73
CA SER A 209 10.20 22.80 55.43
C SER A 209 9.00 22.03 55.99
N GLY A 210 7.78 22.40 55.60
CA GLY A 210 6.54 21.73 56.00
C GLY A 210 6.18 20.53 55.12
N ASN A 211 5.46 19.57 55.70
CA ASN A 211 4.74 18.54 54.94
C ASN A 211 3.53 19.19 54.26
N CYS A 212 3.73 19.79 53.08
CA CYS A 212 2.64 20.26 52.25
C CYS A 212 1.89 19.04 51.66
N GLY A 213 0.72 18.76 52.21
CA GLY A 213 -0.25 17.85 51.60
C GLY A 213 -1.08 18.61 50.58
N PHE A 214 -1.18 18.09 49.36
CA PHE A 214 -2.11 18.63 48.36
C PHE A 214 -3.07 17.52 47.93
N ALA A 215 -4.37 17.83 47.95
CA ALA A 215 -5.41 16.95 47.45
C ALA A 215 -5.56 17.16 45.93
N VAL A 216 -5.39 16.11 45.12
CA VAL A 216 -5.58 16.19 43.67
C VAL A 216 -6.92 15.56 43.32
N PHE A 217 -7.91 16.40 43.02
CA PHE A 217 -9.25 15.93 42.71
C PHE A 217 -9.40 15.37 41.28
N CYS A 218 -8.46 15.67 40.37
CA CYS A 218 -8.55 15.27 38.98
C CYS A 218 -7.20 14.76 38.44
N PRO A 219 -7.12 13.50 37.96
CA PRO A 219 -5.93 12.89 37.36
C PRO A 219 -5.31 13.66 36.20
N LYS A 220 -6.05 14.54 35.52
CA LYS A 220 -5.53 15.43 34.47
C LYS A 220 -4.40 16.34 34.92
N PHE A 221 -4.34 16.63 36.22
CA PHE A 221 -3.29 17.44 36.80
C PHE A 221 -2.10 16.62 37.27
N LEU A 222 -2.14 15.29 37.28
CA LEU A 222 -0.97 14.49 37.68
C LEU A 222 0.09 14.50 36.58
N ASN A 223 1.36 14.38 36.97
CA ASN A 223 2.43 14.10 36.02
C ASN A 223 2.45 12.62 35.57
N SER A 224 3.28 12.31 34.58
CA SER A 224 3.40 10.94 34.03
C SER A 224 3.82 9.88 35.05
N ARG A 225 4.59 10.26 36.08
CA ARG A 225 4.95 9.37 37.20
C ARG A 225 3.73 9.05 38.08
N GLY A 226 2.85 10.03 38.30
CA GLY A 226 1.59 9.85 39.01
C GLY A 226 0.62 8.92 38.28
N TRP A 227 0.47 9.03 36.96
CA TRP A 227 -0.37 8.11 36.19
C TRP A 227 0.17 6.67 36.21
N LYS A 228 1.49 6.49 36.05
CA LYS A 228 2.14 5.17 36.17
C LYS A 228 1.91 4.56 37.55
N TYR A 229 1.98 5.36 38.61
CA TYR A 229 1.67 4.90 39.96
C TYR A 229 0.20 4.46 40.12
N LEU A 230 -0.75 5.17 39.50
CA LEU A 230 -2.17 4.77 39.49
C LEU A 230 -2.46 3.55 38.60
N ASN A 231 -1.59 3.25 37.64
CA ASN A 231 -1.77 2.15 36.70
C ASN A 231 -1.00 0.88 37.10
N ASP A 232 -0.24 0.92 38.19
CA ASP A 232 0.50 -0.22 38.72
C ASP A 232 -0.47 -1.22 39.37
N GLU A 233 -0.88 -2.23 38.60
CA GLU A 233 -1.80 -3.31 39.03
C GLU A 233 -1.24 -4.16 40.19
N SER A 234 0.04 -4.02 40.55
CA SER A 234 0.69 -4.86 41.56
C SER A 234 0.45 -4.42 43.02
N LYS A 235 -0.11 -3.22 43.26
CA LYS A 235 -0.16 -2.63 44.63
C LYS A 235 -1.53 -2.21 45.16
N ASN A 236 -2.60 -2.26 44.36
CA ASN A 236 -3.95 -1.87 44.81
C ASN A 236 -4.94 -3.02 44.64
N GLU A 237 -5.51 -3.49 45.76
CA GLU A 237 -6.64 -4.43 45.78
C GLU A 237 -7.82 -3.82 45.00
N LYS A 238 -8.27 -4.53 43.95
CA LYS A 238 -9.33 -4.07 43.03
C LYS A 238 -10.68 -3.94 43.75
N PRO A 239 -11.43 -2.83 43.60
CA PRO A 239 -12.88 -2.93 43.54
C PRO A 239 -13.22 -3.65 42.24
N GLN A 240 -13.89 -4.81 42.33
CA GLN A 240 -14.37 -5.55 41.17
C GLN A 240 -15.33 -4.68 40.34
N MET A 241 -14.96 -4.26 39.12
CA MET A 241 -15.94 -3.99 38.06
C MET A 241 -15.39 -4.19 36.63
N ALA A 242 -16.24 -4.84 35.82
CA ALA A 242 -16.38 -4.96 34.36
C ALA A 242 -15.17 -5.40 33.50
N LYS A 243 -15.10 -6.71 33.22
CA LYS A 243 -14.24 -7.37 32.21
C LYS A 243 -14.64 -7.12 30.74
N ASN A 244 -15.50 -6.14 30.43
CA ASN A 244 -16.10 -5.97 29.11
C ASN A 244 -15.69 -4.65 28.44
N SER A 245 -14.41 -4.29 28.48
CA SER A 245 -13.94 -3.12 27.76
C SER A 245 -13.19 -3.50 26.48
N PRO A 246 -13.49 -2.85 25.35
CA PRO A 246 -12.76 -3.08 24.11
C PRO A 246 -11.29 -2.67 24.28
N ASP A 247 -10.38 -3.49 23.76
CA ASP A 247 -8.97 -3.15 23.67
C ASP A 247 -8.81 -1.94 22.75
N LEU A 248 -8.32 -0.84 23.32
CA LEU A 248 -8.00 0.37 22.57
C LEU A 248 -6.62 0.21 21.92
N PRO A 249 -6.47 0.49 20.61
CA PRO A 249 -5.20 0.48 19.87
C PRO A 249 -4.32 1.70 20.18
N PHE A 250 -4.79 2.60 21.05
CA PHE A 250 -4.04 3.73 21.57
C PHE A 250 -4.17 3.80 23.10
N SER A 251 -3.18 4.43 23.72
CA SER A 251 -3.11 4.59 25.18
C SER A 251 -4.34 5.34 25.71
N PRO A 252 -5.02 4.88 26.78
CA PRO A 252 -6.20 5.52 27.35
C PRO A 252 -6.01 7.03 27.60
N LEU A 253 -7.10 7.80 27.52
CA LEU A 253 -7.04 9.25 27.57
C LEU A 253 -7.19 9.77 29.00
N VAL A 254 -6.21 10.51 29.50
CA VAL A 254 -6.27 11.14 30.82
C VAL A 254 -7.27 12.30 30.83
N ALA A 255 -7.25 13.11 29.77
CA ALA A 255 -8.09 14.30 29.65
C ALA A 255 -8.34 14.67 28.19
N ILE A 256 -9.52 15.24 27.95
CA ILE A 256 -9.90 15.88 26.70
C ILE A 256 -10.15 17.36 27.01
N PHE A 257 -9.61 18.26 26.20
CA PHE A 257 -9.73 19.70 26.42
C PHE A 257 -9.72 20.48 25.11
N THR A 258 -10.30 21.67 25.17
CA THR A 258 -10.46 22.58 24.03
C THR A 258 -10.04 23.99 24.45
N ALA A 259 -9.58 24.78 23.49
CA ALA A 259 -9.30 26.21 23.72
C ALA A 259 -10.58 27.04 23.91
N GLU A 260 -11.72 26.56 23.39
CA GLU A 260 -13.04 27.17 23.57
C GLU A 260 -14.05 26.13 24.08
N VAL A 261 -14.84 26.52 25.09
CA VAL A 261 -16.01 25.76 25.55
C VAL A 261 -17.23 26.46 24.97
N SER A 262 -17.62 26.09 23.75
CA SER A 262 -18.95 26.38 23.22
C SER A 262 -19.73 25.08 23.27
N GLU A 263 -20.81 25.06 24.05
CA GLU A 263 -21.61 23.85 24.32
C GLU A 263 -22.30 23.28 23.06
N ASP A 264 -22.40 24.08 21.98
CA ASP A 264 -23.06 23.71 20.71
C ASP A 264 -22.10 23.44 19.54
N ALA A 265 -20.80 23.24 19.79
CA ALA A 265 -19.83 23.02 18.71
C ALA A 265 -19.89 21.58 18.14
N GLU A 266 -20.22 21.43 16.85
CA GLU A 266 -20.05 20.17 16.12
C GLU A 266 -18.56 19.84 15.91
N TRP A 267 -18.12 18.71 16.45
CA TRP A 267 -16.76 18.19 16.31
C TRP A 267 -16.70 17.10 15.25
N ALA A 268 -15.78 17.24 14.30
CA ALA A 268 -15.51 16.30 13.22
C ALA A 268 -14.12 15.68 13.39
N HIS A 269 -13.90 14.53 12.76
CA HIS A 269 -12.63 13.81 12.82
C HIS A 269 -11.87 13.83 11.48
N GLY A 270 -12.20 14.80 10.63
CA GLY A 270 -11.64 14.97 9.30
C GLY A 270 -12.68 15.53 8.32
N SER A 271 -12.21 15.93 7.14
CA SER A 271 -13.05 16.48 6.06
C SER A 271 -13.63 15.42 5.12
N PHE A 272 -13.74 14.17 5.59
CA PHE A 272 -14.24 13.03 4.82
C PHE A 272 -15.48 12.41 5.50
N PRO A 273 -16.44 11.85 4.72
CA PRO A 273 -17.58 11.13 5.28
C PRO A 273 -17.10 9.93 6.08
N LEU A 274 -17.34 9.94 7.39
CA LEU A 274 -16.78 8.93 8.28
C LEU A 274 -17.42 7.56 8.04
N GLU A 275 -18.69 7.52 7.66
CA GLU A 275 -19.40 6.30 7.29
C GLU A 275 -18.77 5.64 6.05
N GLU A 276 -18.28 6.44 5.10
CA GLU A 276 -17.57 5.92 3.93
C GLU A 276 -16.21 5.35 4.32
N TYR A 277 -15.49 6.02 5.22
CA TYR A 277 -14.22 5.53 5.76
C TYR A 277 -14.39 4.21 6.53
N VAL A 278 -15.40 4.09 7.39
CA VAL A 278 -15.71 2.84 8.10
C VAL A 278 -16.07 1.73 7.12
N LYS A 279 -16.91 2.01 6.12
CA LYS A 279 -17.22 1.04 5.06
C LYS A 279 -15.99 0.67 4.23
N ALA A 280 -15.05 1.58 4.01
CA ALA A 280 -13.80 1.28 3.32
C ALA A 280 -12.93 0.34 4.15
N LEU A 281 -12.84 0.55 5.47
CA LEU A 281 -12.16 -0.35 6.40
C LEU A 281 -12.82 -1.73 6.46
N GLU A 282 -14.15 -1.81 6.39
CA GLU A 282 -14.85 -3.09 6.30
C GLU A 282 -14.57 -3.80 4.97
N ARG A 283 -14.49 -3.07 3.86
CA ARG A 283 -14.11 -3.63 2.54
C ARG A 283 -12.67 -4.11 2.51
N SER A 284 -11.75 -3.40 3.16
CA SER A 284 -10.35 -3.80 3.28
C SER A 284 -10.11 -4.85 4.37
N LYS A 285 -11.14 -5.21 5.16
CA LYS A 285 -11.04 -6.22 6.20
C LYS A 285 -10.69 -7.57 5.57
N GLY A 286 -9.42 -7.96 5.69
CA GLY A 286 -8.87 -9.17 5.10
C GLY A 286 -8.01 -8.92 3.85
N GLU A 287 -7.73 -7.68 3.47
CA GLU A 287 -6.60 -7.37 2.58
C GLU A 287 -5.29 -7.70 3.29
N LEU A 288 -4.36 -8.29 2.54
CA LEU A 288 -3.07 -8.67 3.07
C LEU A 288 -2.11 -7.51 2.83
N TYR A 289 -1.54 -6.99 3.90
CA TYR A 289 -0.53 -5.94 3.84
C TYR A 289 0.85 -6.54 4.06
N TYR A 290 1.78 -6.21 3.17
CA TYR A 290 3.17 -6.60 3.30
C TYR A 290 3.92 -5.48 4.03
N ASP A 291 4.50 -5.83 5.19
CA ASP A 291 5.35 -4.93 5.94
C ASP A 291 6.79 -5.47 5.93
N HIS A 292 7.63 -4.80 5.12
CA HIS A 292 9.02 -5.18 4.92
C HIS A 292 9.84 -5.05 6.21
N SER A 293 9.50 -4.12 7.10
CA SER A 293 10.23 -3.86 8.35
C SER A 293 10.14 -4.98 9.38
N LEU A 294 9.15 -5.87 9.23
CA LEU A 294 8.96 -7.03 10.10
C LEU A 294 9.86 -8.22 9.75
N GLY A 295 10.74 -8.06 8.75
CA GLY A 295 11.69 -9.08 8.30
C GLY A 295 11.03 -10.20 7.48
N MET A 296 11.82 -11.22 7.15
CA MET A 296 11.36 -12.38 6.39
C MET A 296 10.35 -13.22 7.21
N ARG A 297 9.20 -13.52 6.60
CA ARG A 297 8.17 -14.38 7.17
C ARG A 297 7.89 -15.57 6.26
N TYR A 298 7.82 -16.76 6.86
CA TYR A 298 7.53 -17.98 6.13
C TYR A 298 6.66 -18.94 6.94
N SER A 299 6.05 -19.88 6.22
CA SER A 299 5.23 -20.95 6.79
C SER A 299 5.66 -22.29 6.20
N LYS A 300 5.69 -23.32 7.04
CA LYS A 300 5.92 -24.71 6.63
C LYS A 300 4.62 -25.28 6.06
N ILE A 301 4.61 -25.60 4.78
CA ILE A 301 3.45 -26.19 4.10
C ILE A 301 3.51 -27.72 4.17
N THR A 302 4.68 -28.30 3.95
CA THR A 302 4.97 -29.73 4.13
C THR A 302 6.35 -29.91 4.76
N GLU A 303 6.75 -31.14 5.07
CA GLU A 303 8.11 -31.44 5.56
C GLU A 303 9.23 -30.97 4.62
N GLN A 304 8.94 -30.86 3.31
CA GLN A 304 9.92 -30.45 2.31
C GLN A 304 9.65 -29.07 1.68
N ILE A 305 8.48 -28.46 1.91
CA ILE A 305 8.09 -27.21 1.23
C ILE A 305 7.78 -26.12 2.26
N HIS A 306 8.48 -25.00 2.12
CA HIS A 306 8.26 -23.76 2.86
C HIS A 306 7.89 -22.65 1.89
N VAL A 307 6.99 -21.75 2.30
CA VAL A 307 6.53 -20.61 1.49
C VAL A 307 6.64 -19.33 2.31
N GLY A 308 7.12 -18.25 1.70
CA GLY A 308 7.23 -16.97 2.42
C GLY A 308 7.58 -15.77 1.55
N SER A 309 7.89 -14.67 2.25
CA SER A 309 8.35 -13.40 1.70
C SER A 309 9.83 -13.43 1.32
N CYS A 310 10.30 -12.39 0.64
CA CYS A 310 11.69 -12.31 0.19
C CYS A 310 12.68 -12.39 1.35
N ILE A 311 13.82 -13.00 1.07
CA ILE A 311 15.03 -12.98 1.90
C ILE A 311 15.58 -11.55 1.82
N GLN A 312 15.83 -10.92 2.97
CA GLN A 312 16.25 -9.52 3.03
C GLN A 312 17.74 -9.41 3.36
N THR A 313 18.24 -10.25 4.27
CA THR A 313 19.61 -10.19 4.79
C THR A 313 20.34 -11.53 4.73
N GLU A 314 21.65 -11.54 5.00
CA GLU A 314 22.43 -12.78 5.13
C GLU A 314 21.97 -13.62 6.33
N GLU A 315 21.51 -12.99 7.41
CA GLU A 315 20.97 -13.65 8.60
C GLU A 315 19.72 -14.49 8.28
N ASP A 316 18.87 -13.99 7.37
CA ASP A 316 17.71 -14.74 6.89
C ASP A 316 18.11 -16.06 6.22
N VAL A 317 19.23 -16.06 5.48
CA VAL A 317 19.77 -17.27 4.82
C VAL A 317 20.25 -18.27 5.87
N GLU A 318 20.93 -17.81 6.92
CA GLU A 318 21.37 -18.66 8.03
C GLU A 318 20.18 -19.29 8.78
N ILE A 319 19.12 -18.49 9.02
CA ILE A 319 17.87 -18.97 9.63
C ILE A 319 17.23 -20.06 8.76
N LEU A 320 17.15 -19.86 7.44
CA LEU A 320 16.61 -20.87 6.52
C LEU A 320 17.44 -22.15 6.53
N SER A 321 18.77 -22.04 6.54
CA SER A 321 19.68 -23.18 6.55
C SER A 321 19.60 -23.98 7.86
N THR A 322 19.70 -23.29 9.00
CA THR A 322 19.88 -23.94 10.31
C THR A 322 18.55 -24.28 10.98
N THR A 323 17.56 -23.39 10.90
CA THR A 323 16.26 -23.58 11.58
C THR A 323 15.30 -24.38 10.71
N ALA A 324 15.11 -23.97 9.45
CA ALA A 324 14.18 -24.65 8.54
C ALA A 324 14.84 -25.82 7.78
N GLY A 325 16.18 -25.95 7.85
CA GLY A 325 16.92 -27.01 7.17
C GLY A 325 16.88 -26.89 5.65
N VAL A 326 16.57 -25.72 5.10
CA VAL A 326 16.37 -25.51 3.66
C VAL A 326 17.67 -25.78 2.91
N THR A 327 17.58 -26.53 1.81
CA THR A 327 18.73 -26.86 0.95
C THR A 327 18.59 -26.33 -0.48
N ALA A 328 17.43 -25.79 -0.83
CA ALA A 328 17.21 -25.10 -2.10
C ALA A 328 16.20 -23.96 -1.94
N VAL A 329 16.39 -22.88 -2.68
CA VAL A 329 15.47 -21.74 -2.74
C VAL A 329 14.99 -21.58 -4.18
N LEU A 330 13.68 -21.45 -4.36
CA LEU A 330 13.05 -21.11 -5.63
C LEU A 330 12.49 -19.69 -5.52
N ASN A 331 13.18 -18.74 -6.17
CA ASN A 331 12.88 -17.32 -6.07
C ASN A 331 12.18 -16.80 -7.34
N PHE A 332 10.98 -16.23 -7.18
CA PHE A 332 10.19 -15.61 -8.25
C PHE A 332 10.32 -14.10 -8.33
N GLN A 333 11.10 -13.48 -7.44
CA GLN A 333 11.37 -12.05 -7.46
C GLN A 333 12.32 -11.68 -8.61
N SER A 334 12.05 -10.55 -9.27
CA SER A 334 12.97 -9.99 -10.27
C SER A 334 14.07 -9.14 -9.63
N ALA A 335 15.17 -8.92 -10.35
CA ALA A 335 16.26 -8.08 -9.85
C ALA A 335 15.83 -6.62 -9.61
N SER A 336 14.91 -6.09 -10.43
CA SER A 336 14.34 -4.76 -10.23
C SER A 336 13.45 -4.69 -8.99
N GLU A 337 12.64 -5.72 -8.74
CA GLU A 337 11.86 -5.82 -7.50
C GLU A 337 12.75 -5.90 -6.27
N ALA A 338 13.85 -6.66 -6.31
CA ALA A 338 14.81 -6.73 -5.21
C ALA A 338 15.45 -5.36 -4.92
N ALA A 339 15.92 -4.67 -5.97
CA ALA A 339 16.50 -3.33 -5.85
C ALA A 339 15.52 -2.30 -5.28
N ASN A 340 14.24 -2.37 -5.64
CA ASN A 340 13.20 -1.47 -5.11
C ASN A 340 12.99 -1.61 -3.60
N TRP A 341 13.32 -2.77 -3.03
CA TRP A 341 13.26 -3.04 -1.58
C TRP A 341 14.64 -2.94 -0.92
N GLU A 342 15.63 -2.37 -1.60
CA GLU A 342 17.01 -2.23 -1.09
C GLU A 342 17.68 -3.57 -0.74
N ILE A 343 17.26 -4.66 -1.40
CA ILE A 343 17.78 -6.01 -1.18
C ILE A 343 19.01 -6.24 -2.07
N ASP A 344 20.17 -6.51 -1.45
CA ASP A 344 21.38 -6.90 -2.18
C ASP A 344 21.32 -8.38 -2.59
N SER A 345 20.91 -8.62 -3.83
CA SER A 345 20.83 -9.95 -4.41
C SER A 345 22.18 -10.67 -4.50
N ASN A 346 23.30 -9.94 -4.61
CA ASN A 346 24.62 -10.57 -4.71
C ASN A 346 25.06 -11.12 -3.35
N SER A 347 24.95 -10.32 -2.29
CA SER A 347 25.21 -10.75 -0.92
C SER A 347 24.37 -11.98 -0.54
N ILE A 348 23.07 -11.98 -0.86
CA ILE A 348 22.18 -13.14 -0.59
C ILE A 348 22.64 -14.39 -1.35
N ASN A 349 23.02 -14.25 -2.63
CA ASN A 349 23.51 -15.38 -3.42
C ASN A 349 24.81 -15.96 -2.86
N GLU A 350 25.74 -15.11 -2.43
CA GLU A 350 26.98 -15.53 -1.78
C GLU A 350 26.71 -16.22 -0.44
N ALA A 351 25.81 -15.69 0.37
CA ALA A 351 25.39 -16.31 1.64
C ALA A 351 24.73 -17.69 1.41
N CYS A 352 23.91 -17.82 0.36
CA CYS A 352 23.32 -19.10 -0.02
C CYS A 352 24.39 -20.12 -0.43
N GLN A 353 25.39 -19.70 -1.21
CA GLN A 353 26.52 -20.56 -1.59
C GLN A 353 27.32 -21.02 -0.36
N LYS A 354 27.65 -20.11 0.57
CA LYS A 354 28.34 -20.44 1.82
C LYS A 354 27.54 -21.44 2.67
N SER A 355 26.21 -21.32 2.66
CA SER A 355 25.29 -22.19 3.39
C SER A 355 24.90 -23.48 2.66
N ASN A 356 25.51 -23.78 1.49
CA ASN A 356 25.16 -24.92 0.62
C ASN A 356 23.67 -24.93 0.19
N ILE A 357 23.05 -23.76 0.08
CA ILE A 357 21.68 -23.59 -0.43
C ILE A 357 21.74 -23.35 -1.93
N LEU A 358 21.04 -24.21 -2.68
CA LEU A 358 20.88 -24.03 -4.12
C LEU A 358 19.83 -22.96 -4.42
N MET A 359 20.27 -21.76 -4.83
CA MET A 359 19.38 -20.69 -5.29
C MET A 359 18.99 -20.87 -6.77
N ILE A 360 17.69 -20.89 -7.06
CA ILE A 360 17.14 -20.90 -8.43
C ILE A 360 16.21 -19.70 -8.58
N SER A 361 16.61 -18.73 -9.38
CA SER A 361 15.79 -17.55 -9.70
C SER A 361 15.06 -17.74 -11.03
N TYR A 362 13.74 -17.64 -10.99
CA TYR A 362 12.88 -17.64 -12.18
C TYR A 362 11.82 -16.54 -12.04
N PRO A 363 12.12 -15.30 -12.43
CA PRO A 363 11.27 -14.15 -12.14
C PRO A 363 9.86 -14.28 -12.75
N ILE A 364 8.84 -13.99 -11.93
CA ILE A 364 7.44 -13.86 -12.35
C ILE A 364 6.99 -12.43 -12.01
N ARG A 365 6.40 -11.73 -12.98
CA ARG A 365 5.94 -10.34 -12.81
C ARG A 365 4.87 -10.25 -11.71
N ASP A 366 5.04 -9.34 -10.77
CA ASP A 366 4.06 -9.11 -9.71
C ASP A 366 2.76 -8.55 -10.25
N GLY A 367 1.62 -9.09 -9.81
CA GLY A 367 0.29 -8.66 -10.25
C GLY A 367 -0.08 -9.02 -11.70
N ASP A 368 0.73 -9.82 -12.41
CA ASP A 368 0.47 -10.25 -13.78
C ASP A 368 -0.01 -11.71 -13.82
N SER A 369 -1.34 -11.90 -13.83
CA SER A 369 -2.01 -13.20 -13.92
C SER A 369 -1.58 -14.03 -15.13
N PHE A 370 -1.26 -13.37 -16.25
CA PHE A 370 -0.88 -14.04 -17.48
C PHE A 370 0.55 -14.56 -17.41
N ASP A 371 1.48 -13.76 -16.88
CA ASP A 371 2.86 -14.21 -16.67
C ASP A 371 2.91 -15.38 -15.67
N ILE A 372 2.11 -15.33 -14.60
CA ILE A 372 1.93 -16.45 -13.65
C ILE A 372 1.45 -17.70 -14.39
N ARG A 373 0.34 -17.61 -15.14
CA ARG A 373 -0.24 -18.73 -15.91
C ARG A 373 0.79 -19.39 -16.84
N LYS A 374 1.52 -18.58 -17.60
CA LYS A 374 2.51 -19.05 -18.59
C LYS A 374 3.72 -19.73 -17.93
N LYS A 375 4.17 -19.23 -16.79
CA LYS A 375 5.39 -19.67 -16.10
C LYS A 375 5.17 -20.80 -15.10
N LEU A 376 3.97 -20.93 -14.55
CA LEU A 376 3.58 -21.94 -13.57
C LEU A 376 4.00 -23.38 -13.95
N PRO A 377 3.76 -23.87 -15.18
CA PRO A 377 4.19 -25.20 -15.60
C PRO A 377 5.69 -25.46 -15.40
N PHE A 378 6.52 -24.48 -15.75
CA PHE A 378 7.98 -24.58 -15.60
C PHE A 378 8.38 -24.56 -14.13
N CYS A 379 7.84 -23.64 -13.33
CA CYS A 379 8.12 -23.52 -11.90
C CYS A 379 7.79 -24.79 -11.13
N VAL A 380 6.62 -25.39 -11.41
CA VAL A 380 6.21 -26.65 -10.78
C VAL A 380 7.12 -27.81 -11.21
N GLY A 381 7.58 -27.81 -12.46
CA GLY A 381 8.55 -28.80 -12.95
C GLY A 381 9.89 -28.72 -12.19
N VAL A 382 10.40 -27.51 -11.95
CA VAL A 382 11.61 -27.28 -11.15
C VAL A 382 11.40 -27.73 -9.69
N LEU A 383 10.28 -27.33 -9.07
CA LEU A 383 9.94 -27.73 -7.71
C LEU A 383 9.86 -29.25 -7.55
N LEU A 384 9.18 -29.94 -8.47
CA LEU A 384 9.12 -31.41 -8.49
C LEU A 384 10.52 -32.04 -8.55
N ARG A 385 11.42 -31.50 -9.37
CA ARG A 385 12.78 -32.03 -9.53
C ARG A 385 13.62 -31.85 -8.27
N LEU A 386 13.50 -30.71 -7.60
CA LEU A 386 14.16 -30.45 -6.32
C LEU A 386 13.68 -31.42 -5.25
N LEU A 387 12.36 -31.61 -5.13
CA LEU A 387 11.76 -32.52 -4.15
C LEU A 387 12.16 -33.98 -4.41
N LYS A 388 12.22 -34.42 -5.67
CA LYS A 388 12.71 -35.76 -6.04
C LYS A 388 14.18 -35.99 -5.69
N LYS A 389 15.00 -34.94 -5.66
CA LYS A 389 16.39 -34.99 -5.19
C LYS A 389 16.50 -34.86 -3.66
N ASN A 390 15.37 -34.93 -2.95
CA ASN A 390 15.29 -34.83 -1.49
C ASN A 390 15.75 -33.47 -0.94
N HIS A 391 15.60 -32.39 -1.72
CA HIS A 391 15.81 -31.04 -1.20
C HIS A 391 14.61 -30.59 -0.35
N ARG A 392 14.90 -29.81 0.69
CA ARG A 392 13.90 -28.99 1.38
C ARG A 392 13.91 -27.62 0.73
N VAL A 393 12.79 -27.26 0.12
CA VAL A 393 12.67 -26.12 -0.78
C VAL A 393 11.94 -24.97 -0.10
N TYR A 394 12.54 -23.79 -0.13
CA TYR A 394 11.88 -22.53 0.20
C TYR A 394 11.43 -21.84 -1.08
N VAL A 395 10.12 -21.64 -1.24
CA VAL A 395 9.53 -20.96 -2.41
C VAL A 395 9.17 -19.54 -2.01
N THR A 396 9.77 -18.56 -2.67
CA THR A 396 9.67 -17.15 -2.28
C THR A 396 9.33 -16.23 -3.46
N CYS A 397 8.60 -15.16 -3.15
CA CYS A 397 8.48 -13.98 -4.00
C CYS A 397 8.71 -12.74 -3.12
N THR A 398 8.27 -11.55 -3.52
CA THR A 398 8.41 -10.35 -2.68
C THR A 398 7.62 -10.47 -1.37
N THR A 399 6.30 -10.65 -1.46
CA THR A 399 5.40 -10.59 -0.29
C THR A 399 5.10 -11.96 0.32
N GLY A 400 5.21 -13.03 -0.46
CA GLY A 400 4.73 -14.36 -0.09
C GLY A 400 3.23 -14.57 -0.28
N PHE A 401 2.48 -13.60 -0.81
CA PHE A 401 1.00 -13.69 -0.81
C PHE A 401 0.37 -14.23 -2.10
N ASP A 402 1.09 -14.23 -3.21
CA ASP A 402 0.53 -14.59 -4.52
C ASP A 402 1.40 -15.60 -5.29
N ARG A 403 2.46 -15.12 -5.96
CA ARG A 403 3.33 -15.92 -6.84
C ARG A 403 3.88 -17.21 -6.19
N SER A 404 4.44 -17.13 -4.98
CA SER A 404 5.01 -18.30 -4.29
C SER A 404 3.96 -19.32 -3.84
N PRO A 405 2.87 -18.93 -3.13
CA PRO A 405 1.75 -19.83 -2.88
C PRO A 405 1.12 -20.43 -4.13
N ALA A 406 0.98 -19.65 -5.21
CA ALA A 406 0.38 -20.12 -6.47
C ALA A 406 1.15 -21.31 -7.05
N CYS A 407 2.49 -21.26 -7.05
CA CYS A 407 3.32 -22.37 -7.49
C CYS A 407 3.16 -23.62 -6.60
N VAL A 408 3.06 -23.45 -5.28
CA VAL A 408 2.90 -24.58 -4.36
C VAL A 408 1.52 -25.21 -4.47
N ILE A 409 0.46 -24.40 -4.61
CA ILE A 409 -0.90 -24.89 -4.85
C ILE A 409 -0.97 -25.64 -6.18
N ALA A 410 -0.37 -25.12 -7.24
CA ALA A 410 -0.32 -25.80 -8.53
C ALA A 410 0.45 -27.13 -8.44
N TYR A 411 1.57 -27.18 -7.71
CA TYR A 411 2.29 -28.43 -7.46
C TYR A 411 1.41 -29.46 -6.75
N LEU A 412 0.73 -29.08 -5.66
CA LEU A 412 -0.16 -29.99 -4.95
C LEU A 412 -1.31 -30.46 -5.85
N HIS A 413 -1.90 -29.55 -6.61
CA HIS A 413 -2.99 -29.86 -7.52
C HIS A 413 -2.58 -30.83 -8.64
N TRP A 414 -1.41 -30.62 -9.26
CA TRP A 414 -0.97 -31.41 -10.42
C TRP A 414 -0.26 -32.71 -10.04
N MET A 415 0.32 -32.80 -8.83
CA MET A 415 1.19 -33.92 -8.44
C MET A 415 0.64 -34.77 -7.30
N THR A 416 -0.24 -34.24 -6.43
CA THR A 416 -0.62 -34.91 -5.16
C THR A 416 -2.08 -35.36 -5.09
N ASP A 417 -2.66 -35.73 -6.24
CA ASP A 417 -4.05 -36.20 -6.37
C ASP A 417 -5.10 -35.35 -5.62
N THR A 418 -4.85 -34.05 -5.54
CA THR A 418 -5.66 -33.11 -4.74
C THR A 418 -6.41 -32.17 -5.68
N SER A 419 -7.70 -31.93 -5.40
CA SER A 419 -8.47 -30.94 -6.18
C SER A 419 -7.92 -29.53 -5.96
N LEU A 420 -8.09 -28.64 -6.95
CA LEU A 420 -7.62 -27.25 -6.86
C LEU A 420 -8.16 -26.57 -5.60
N HIS A 421 -9.44 -26.77 -5.28
CA HIS A 421 -10.06 -26.19 -4.11
C HIS A 421 -9.44 -26.68 -2.79
N ALA A 422 -9.20 -27.99 -2.67
CA ALA A 422 -8.59 -28.55 -1.48
C ALA A 422 -7.13 -28.09 -1.31
N ALA A 423 -6.35 -28.07 -2.40
CA ALA A 423 -4.98 -27.57 -2.39
C ALA A 423 -4.93 -26.08 -2.00
N TYR A 424 -5.84 -25.28 -2.54
CA TYR A 424 -5.94 -23.85 -2.23
C TYR A 424 -6.26 -23.62 -0.75
N ASN A 425 -7.27 -24.29 -0.22
CA ASN A 425 -7.67 -24.17 1.19
C ASN A 425 -6.57 -24.68 2.14
N PHE A 426 -5.85 -25.73 1.75
CA PHE A 426 -4.75 -26.27 2.54
C PHE A 426 -3.62 -25.26 2.70
N VAL A 427 -3.16 -24.65 1.60
CA VAL A 427 -2.08 -23.66 1.64
C VAL A 427 -2.54 -22.37 2.33
N THR A 428 -3.72 -21.86 2.00
CA THR A 428 -4.25 -20.62 2.62
C THR A 428 -4.61 -20.78 4.09
N GLY A 429 -4.89 -22.00 4.55
CA GLY A 429 -5.10 -22.32 5.96
C GLY A 429 -3.80 -22.36 6.78
N LEU A 430 -2.66 -22.62 6.15
CA LEU A 430 -1.34 -22.67 6.81
C LEU A 430 -0.53 -21.38 6.62
N HIS A 431 -0.74 -20.68 5.51
CA HIS A 431 -0.04 -19.46 5.15
C HIS A 431 -1.04 -18.40 4.73
N SER A 432 -1.02 -17.23 5.38
CA SER A 432 -1.94 -16.14 5.08
C SER A 432 -1.63 -15.53 3.71
N CYS A 433 -2.34 -15.99 2.68
CA CYS A 433 -2.11 -15.61 1.29
C CYS A 433 -3.42 -15.58 0.47
N LYS A 434 -3.36 -14.95 -0.71
CA LYS A 434 -4.47 -14.87 -1.67
C LYS A 434 -3.96 -15.06 -3.10
N PRO A 435 -3.46 -16.26 -3.44
CA PRO A 435 -2.93 -16.53 -4.76
C PRO A 435 -4.01 -16.47 -5.85
N ASP A 436 -3.60 -16.08 -7.06
CA ASP A 436 -4.45 -16.01 -8.24
C ASP A 436 -4.97 -17.39 -8.66
N ARG A 437 -6.14 -17.74 -8.14
CA ARG A 437 -6.82 -19.00 -8.43
C ARG A 437 -7.20 -19.15 -9.91
N PRO A 438 -7.75 -18.13 -10.60
CA PRO A 438 -7.93 -18.16 -12.05
C PRO A 438 -6.66 -18.51 -12.83
N ALA A 439 -5.51 -17.92 -12.50
CA ALA A 439 -4.26 -18.20 -13.22
C ALA A 439 -3.85 -19.68 -13.12
N ILE A 440 -4.02 -20.31 -11.96
CA ILE A 440 -3.74 -21.74 -11.75
C ILE A 440 -4.72 -22.61 -12.55
N ALA A 441 -6.01 -22.29 -12.52
CA ALA A 441 -7.03 -23.03 -13.26
C ALA A 441 -6.76 -23.00 -14.78
N TRP A 442 -6.42 -21.83 -15.31
CA TRP A 442 -6.08 -21.67 -16.72
C TRP A 442 -4.76 -22.34 -17.11
N ALA A 443 -3.74 -22.29 -16.26
CA ALA A 443 -2.49 -23.03 -16.51
C ALA A 443 -2.71 -24.54 -16.55
N THR A 444 -3.66 -25.05 -15.74
CA THR A 444 -4.07 -26.46 -15.76
C THR A 444 -4.72 -26.82 -17.09
N TRP A 445 -5.62 -25.96 -17.58
CA TRP A 445 -6.26 -26.14 -18.89
C TRP A 445 -5.24 -26.16 -20.03
N ASP A 446 -4.28 -25.24 -20.01
CA ASP A 446 -3.23 -25.18 -21.04
C ASP A 446 -2.37 -26.44 -21.07
N LEU A 447 -2.02 -26.98 -19.89
CA LEU A 447 -1.26 -28.23 -19.82
C LEU A 447 -2.04 -29.42 -20.36
N ILE A 448 -3.35 -29.51 -20.08
CA ILE A 448 -4.22 -30.58 -20.64
C ILE A 448 -4.31 -30.41 -22.16
N ALA A 449 -4.60 -29.20 -22.64
CA ALA A 449 -4.70 -28.91 -24.06
C ALA A 449 -3.39 -29.20 -24.80
N MET A 450 -2.23 -28.90 -24.21
CA MET A 450 -0.92 -29.21 -24.78
C MET A 450 -0.72 -30.72 -24.95
N VAL A 451 -1.17 -31.55 -24.00
CA VAL A 451 -1.04 -33.01 -24.09
C VAL A 451 -1.99 -33.59 -25.12
N GLU A 452 -3.21 -33.05 -25.24
CA GLU A 452 -4.23 -33.54 -26.17
C GLU A 452 -3.97 -33.12 -27.62
N SER A 453 -3.45 -31.91 -27.84
CA SER A 453 -3.31 -31.30 -29.18
C SER A 453 -1.86 -31.13 -29.67
N GLY A 454 -0.86 -31.33 -28.80
CA GLY A 454 0.55 -31.17 -29.14
C GLY A 454 1.03 -29.73 -29.31
N ASN A 455 0.19 -28.72 -29.04
CA ASN A 455 0.51 -27.31 -29.23
C ASN A 455 0.58 -26.56 -27.87
N PRO A 456 1.72 -25.94 -27.51
CA PRO A 456 1.92 -25.32 -26.19
C PRO A 456 1.10 -24.04 -25.94
N ASP A 457 0.54 -23.39 -26.96
CA ASP A 457 -0.17 -22.10 -26.81
C ASP A 457 -1.70 -22.22 -26.62
N GLY A 458 -2.22 -23.44 -26.41
CA GLY A 458 -3.66 -23.70 -26.30
C GLY A 458 -4.46 -23.38 -27.58
N PRO A 459 -5.76 -23.71 -27.65
CA PRO A 459 -6.57 -23.36 -28.81
C PRO A 459 -6.80 -21.84 -28.86
N SER A 460 -6.73 -21.26 -30.05
CA SER A 460 -7.04 -19.85 -30.30
C SER A 460 -8.55 -19.58 -30.09
N THR A 461 -8.88 -19.14 -28.88
CA THR A 461 -10.27 -19.10 -28.38
C THR A 461 -11.02 -17.83 -28.79
N HIS A 462 -10.35 -16.69 -28.91
CA HIS A 462 -11.00 -15.39 -29.10
C HIS A 462 -10.78 -14.85 -30.51
N ALA A 463 -11.86 -14.56 -31.24
CA ALA A 463 -11.78 -13.84 -32.51
C ALA A 463 -11.55 -12.35 -32.22
N VAL A 464 -10.47 -11.80 -32.78
CA VAL A 464 -10.06 -10.41 -32.60
C VAL A 464 -9.99 -9.75 -33.97
N THR A 465 -10.71 -8.65 -34.12
CA THR A 465 -10.68 -7.84 -35.35
C THR A 465 -9.77 -6.64 -35.15
N PHE A 466 -8.66 -6.63 -35.88
CA PHE A 466 -7.75 -5.51 -36.00
C PHE A 466 -8.26 -4.57 -37.08
N VAL A 467 -8.43 -3.28 -36.74
CA VAL A 467 -8.95 -2.27 -37.65
C VAL A 467 -7.90 -1.19 -37.87
N TRP A 468 -7.62 -0.92 -39.14
CA TRP A 468 -6.82 0.22 -39.60
C TRP A 468 -7.72 1.18 -40.37
N ASN A 469 -7.64 2.47 -40.03
CA ASN A 469 -8.33 3.55 -40.74
C ASN A 469 -7.27 4.45 -41.40
N GLY A 470 -7.08 4.30 -42.71
CA GLY A 470 -6.09 5.00 -43.52
C GLY A 470 -6.71 5.72 -44.71
N HIS A 471 -5.97 5.85 -45.81
CA HIS A 471 -6.51 6.34 -47.08
C HIS A 471 -6.95 5.20 -47.99
N GLU A 472 -7.92 5.48 -48.86
CA GLU A 472 -8.36 4.52 -49.87
C GLU A 472 -7.22 4.24 -50.87
N GLY A 473 -6.95 2.96 -51.13
CA GLY A 473 -5.87 2.52 -52.03
C GLY A 473 -4.53 2.20 -51.35
N GLU A 474 -4.45 2.26 -50.01
CA GLU A 474 -3.29 1.75 -49.27
C GLU A 474 -3.20 0.21 -49.31
N ASP A 475 -1.97 -0.31 -49.38
CA ASP A 475 -1.68 -1.71 -49.08
C ASP A 475 -1.35 -1.84 -47.59
N VAL A 476 -2.21 -2.52 -46.85
CA VAL A 476 -2.15 -2.62 -45.39
C VAL A 476 -1.93 -4.07 -45.00
N ALA A 477 -0.91 -4.32 -44.20
CA ALA A 477 -0.66 -5.61 -43.56
C ALA A 477 -0.53 -5.45 -42.05
N LEU A 478 -0.91 -6.48 -41.30
CA LEU A 478 -0.78 -6.57 -39.85
C LEU A 478 0.40 -7.47 -39.49
N VAL A 479 1.21 -7.04 -38.54
CA VAL A 479 2.36 -7.79 -38.01
C VAL A 479 2.36 -7.67 -36.49
N GLY A 480 2.66 -8.75 -35.78
CA GLY A 480 2.83 -8.72 -34.33
C GLY A 480 3.43 -9.98 -33.76
N ASP A 481 3.32 -10.14 -32.45
CA ASP A 481 3.84 -11.31 -31.73
C ASP A 481 3.24 -12.63 -32.29
N PHE A 482 1.98 -12.58 -32.73
CA PHE A 482 1.24 -13.72 -33.27
C PHE A 482 1.54 -14.05 -34.75
N THR A 483 2.41 -13.29 -35.42
CA THR A 483 2.76 -13.48 -36.84
C THR A 483 4.20 -13.97 -37.00
N GLY A 484 4.51 -15.15 -36.47
CA GLY A 484 5.88 -15.71 -36.50
C GLY A 484 6.90 -14.81 -35.77
N ASN A 485 6.46 -14.14 -34.70
CA ASN A 485 7.23 -13.14 -33.97
C ASN A 485 7.74 -12.03 -34.91
N TRP A 486 6.79 -11.31 -35.51
CA TRP A 486 7.01 -10.15 -36.40
C TRP A 486 7.58 -10.44 -37.81
N LYS A 487 7.59 -11.70 -38.26
CA LYS A 487 8.22 -12.09 -39.53
C LYS A 487 7.23 -12.33 -40.68
N GLU A 488 5.96 -12.55 -40.38
CA GLU A 488 4.98 -13.04 -41.36
C GLU A 488 3.76 -12.10 -41.49
N PRO A 489 3.85 -11.00 -42.25
CA PRO A 489 2.75 -10.05 -42.36
C PRO A 489 1.46 -10.65 -42.93
N ILE A 490 0.33 -10.33 -42.29
CA ILE A 490 -1.01 -10.75 -42.72
C ILE A 490 -1.69 -9.59 -43.46
N LYS A 491 -2.04 -9.78 -44.73
CA LYS A 491 -2.69 -8.75 -45.54
C LYS A 491 -4.10 -8.43 -45.02
N ALA A 492 -4.42 -7.14 -44.89
CA ALA A 492 -5.72 -6.66 -44.47
C ALA A 492 -6.74 -6.65 -45.61
N VAL A 493 -8.00 -6.93 -45.26
CA VAL A 493 -9.13 -6.88 -46.18
C VAL A 493 -9.70 -5.47 -46.18
N HIS A 494 -9.73 -4.82 -47.35
CA HIS A 494 -10.38 -3.52 -47.52
C HIS A 494 -11.91 -3.67 -47.42
N LYS A 495 -12.53 -2.94 -46.49
CA LYS A 495 -13.98 -3.00 -46.23
C LYS A 495 -14.75 -1.81 -46.84
N GLY A 496 -14.08 -0.97 -47.62
CA GLY A 496 -14.64 0.23 -48.25
C GLY A 496 -14.25 1.53 -47.52
N GLY A 497 -14.11 2.61 -48.28
CA GLY A 497 -13.63 3.90 -47.77
C GLY A 497 -12.23 3.77 -47.13
N PRO A 498 -11.98 4.40 -45.97
CA PRO A 498 -10.67 4.36 -45.32
C PRO A 498 -10.38 3.09 -44.49
N ARG A 499 -11.29 2.10 -44.46
CA ARG A 499 -11.27 1.02 -43.45
C ARG A 499 -10.69 -0.30 -43.97
N TYR A 500 -9.73 -0.84 -43.22
CA TYR A 500 -9.06 -2.11 -43.45
C TYR A 500 -9.16 -3.00 -42.20
N GLU A 501 -9.42 -4.29 -42.40
CA GLU A 501 -9.64 -5.22 -41.29
C GLU A 501 -8.87 -6.53 -41.45
N VAL A 502 -8.38 -7.04 -40.33
CA VAL A 502 -7.79 -8.39 -40.20
C VAL A 502 -8.45 -9.08 -39.01
N GLU A 503 -9.08 -10.21 -39.24
CA GLU A 503 -9.65 -11.04 -38.17
C GLU A 503 -8.70 -12.21 -37.86
N ILE A 504 -8.23 -12.28 -36.61
CA ILE A 504 -7.33 -13.34 -36.15
C ILE A 504 -7.91 -13.96 -34.90
N ARG A 505 -7.85 -15.28 -34.81
CA ARG A 505 -8.14 -15.98 -33.57
C ARG A 505 -6.88 -15.99 -32.72
N LEU A 506 -6.93 -15.34 -31.57
CA LEU A 506 -5.84 -15.29 -30.61
C LEU A 506 -6.22 -16.06 -29.34
N PRO A 507 -5.26 -16.77 -28.71
CA PRO A 507 -5.38 -17.15 -27.31
C PRO A 507 -5.56 -15.91 -26.41
N GLN A 508 -6.00 -16.13 -25.18
CA GLN A 508 -5.98 -15.08 -24.16
C GLN A 508 -4.52 -14.67 -23.90
N GLY A 509 -4.24 -13.37 -23.89
CA GLY A 509 -2.88 -12.86 -23.71
C GLY A 509 -2.74 -11.40 -24.12
N LYS A 510 -1.60 -10.80 -23.76
CA LYS A 510 -1.18 -9.47 -24.22
C LYS A 510 -0.29 -9.63 -25.45
N TYR A 511 -0.63 -8.93 -26.52
CA TYR A 511 0.08 -9.00 -27.79
C TYR A 511 0.46 -7.61 -28.27
N TYR A 512 1.70 -7.46 -28.71
CA TYR A 512 2.19 -6.28 -29.41
C TYR A 512 2.04 -6.46 -30.92
N TYR A 513 1.68 -5.37 -31.60
CA TYR A 513 1.49 -5.38 -33.04
C TYR A 513 1.72 -3.99 -33.67
N LYS A 514 1.90 -3.99 -35.00
CA LYS A 514 1.96 -2.82 -35.89
C LYS A 514 1.29 -3.13 -37.22
N TYR A 515 1.05 -2.07 -37.97
CA TYR A 515 0.64 -2.15 -39.36
C TYR A 515 1.82 -1.82 -40.27
N ILE A 516 1.90 -2.48 -41.41
CA ILE A 516 2.75 -2.09 -42.53
C ILE A 516 1.82 -1.46 -43.57
N THR A 517 1.98 -0.16 -43.83
CA THR A 517 1.19 0.58 -44.83
C THR A 517 2.10 1.06 -45.94
N ASN A 518 1.91 0.58 -47.17
CA ASN A 518 2.76 0.90 -48.32
C ASN A 518 4.27 0.71 -48.06
N GLY A 519 4.62 -0.29 -47.24
CA GLY A 519 6.00 -0.59 -46.84
C GLY A 519 6.49 0.10 -45.55
N ASP A 520 5.76 1.09 -45.04
CA ASP A 520 6.12 1.79 -43.81
C ASP A 520 5.52 1.11 -42.57
N TRP A 521 6.33 0.93 -41.53
CA TRP A 521 5.88 0.43 -40.23
C TRP A 521 5.18 1.54 -39.43
N ARG A 522 3.90 1.36 -39.15
CA ARG A 522 3.05 2.32 -38.44
C ARG A 522 2.33 1.68 -37.27
N HIS A 523 1.98 2.50 -36.28
CA HIS A 523 1.05 2.14 -35.22
C HIS A 523 -0.26 2.91 -35.44
N SER A 524 -1.38 2.33 -35.04
CA SER A 524 -2.67 3.00 -34.98
C SER A 524 -2.69 3.97 -33.81
N THR A 525 -3.12 5.21 -34.07
CA THR A 525 -3.40 6.22 -33.03
C THR A 525 -4.72 5.96 -32.31
N ALA A 526 -5.58 5.10 -32.86
CA ALA A 526 -6.89 4.77 -32.31
C ALA A 526 -6.88 3.53 -31.39
N SER A 527 -5.74 2.82 -31.30
CA SER A 527 -5.58 1.64 -30.45
C SER A 527 -4.58 1.91 -29.32
N PRO A 528 -4.67 1.20 -28.18
CA PRO A 528 -3.70 1.35 -27.10
C PRO A 528 -2.26 1.17 -27.59
N ILE A 529 -1.33 1.90 -26.99
CA ILE A 529 0.10 1.86 -27.32
C ILE A 529 0.94 1.66 -26.06
N GLU A 530 2.12 1.06 -26.26
CA GLU A 530 3.13 0.89 -25.23
C GLU A 530 4.51 1.14 -25.82
N ARG A 531 5.44 1.62 -24.99
CA ARG A 531 6.83 1.87 -25.38
C ARG A 531 7.71 0.77 -24.81
N ASP A 532 8.54 0.17 -25.65
CA ASP A 532 9.58 -0.75 -25.20
C ASP A 532 10.80 -0.01 -24.63
N ASP A 533 11.71 -0.76 -24.00
CA ASP A 533 12.94 -0.22 -23.40
C ASP A 533 13.89 0.42 -24.44
N SER A 534 13.68 0.14 -25.72
CA SER A 534 14.43 0.71 -26.85
C SER A 534 13.76 1.96 -27.45
N GLY A 535 12.63 2.40 -26.88
CA GLY A 535 11.89 3.60 -27.30
C GLY A 535 10.94 3.38 -28.48
N ASN A 536 10.76 2.16 -28.97
CA ASN A 536 9.79 1.89 -30.04
C ASN A 536 8.37 1.88 -29.48
N VAL A 537 7.48 2.58 -30.19
CA VAL A 537 6.04 2.59 -29.89
C VAL A 537 5.37 1.46 -30.68
N ASN A 538 4.73 0.52 -29.98
CA ASN A 538 3.91 -0.55 -30.58
C ASN A 538 2.46 -0.39 -30.13
N ASN A 539 1.50 -0.88 -30.93
CA ASN A 539 0.15 -1.07 -30.41
C ASN A 539 0.13 -2.30 -29.51
N VAL A 540 -0.79 -2.28 -28.55
CA VAL A 540 -0.98 -3.36 -27.59
C VAL A 540 -2.45 -3.75 -27.53
N ILE A 541 -2.71 -5.06 -27.55
CA ILE A 541 -4.03 -5.62 -27.33
C ILE A 541 -3.96 -6.67 -26.24
N VAL A 542 -4.88 -6.59 -25.28
CA VAL A 542 -5.03 -7.60 -24.24
C VAL A 542 -6.32 -8.37 -24.49
N VAL A 543 -6.16 -9.63 -24.87
CA VAL A 543 -7.25 -10.56 -25.12
C VAL A 543 -7.53 -11.26 -23.79
N GLY A 544 -8.71 -11.05 -23.21
CA GLY A 544 -9.20 -11.82 -22.05
C GLY A 544 -9.11 -11.17 -20.66
N ASP A 545 -8.88 -9.87 -20.53
CA ASP A 545 -8.96 -9.20 -19.22
C ASP A 545 -10.40 -9.16 -18.65
N ILE A 546 -10.49 -9.18 -17.31
CA ILE A 546 -11.75 -9.09 -16.56
C ILE A 546 -12.33 -7.67 -16.66
N ALA A 547 -13.67 -7.62 -16.70
CA ALA A 547 -14.49 -6.41 -16.78
C ALA A 547 -14.09 -5.37 -15.71
N SER A 548 -13.61 -4.21 -16.16
CA SER A 548 -13.64 -3.02 -15.33
C SER A 548 -15.07 -2.51 -15.23
N VAL A 549 -15.49 -2.23 -14.00
CA VAL A 549 -16.81 -1.70 -13.66
C VAL A 549 -16.90 -0.24 -14.13
N LYS A 550 -17.72 0.03 -15.15
CA LYS A 550 -18.64 1.18 -15.24
C LYS A 550 -19.76 0.87 -16.26
N PRO A 551 -21.00 1.31 -16.03
CA PRO A 551 -22.17 0.70 -16.62
C PRO A 551 -22.45 1.25 -18.03
N SER A 552 -22.37 0.39 -19.03
CA SER A 552 -23.27 0.45 -20.17
C SER A 552 -23.54 -0.96 -20.68
N VAL A 553 -24.81 -1.18 -20.97
CA VAL A 553 -25.46 -2.48 -21.15
C VAL A 553 -24.96 -3.17 -22.42
N GLN A 554 -24.32 -4.33 -22.26
CA GLN A 554 -24.73 -5.60 -22.88
C GLN A 554 -23.92 -6.73 -22.22
N GLN A 555 -24.60 -7.52 -21.39
CA GLN A 555 -24.05 -8.74 -20.79
C GLN A 555 -23.70 -9.72 -21.91
N GLN A 556 -22.42 -9.86 -22.24
CA GLN A 556 -21.94 -11.14 -22.73
C GLN A 556 -21.90 -12.08 -21.53
N LYS A 557 -22.75 -13.12 -21.56
CA LYS A 557 -22.71 -14.25 -20.64
C LYS A 557 -21.29 -14.85 -20.66
N LYS A 558 -20.46 -14.47 -19.70
CA LYS A 558 -19.32 -15.31 -19.33
C LYS A 558 -19.92 -16.55 -18.68
N ASP A 559 -19.82 -17.68 -19.37
CA ASP A 559 -20.38 -18.94 -18.90
C ASP A 559 -19.67 -19.35 -17.60
N ALA A 560 -20.32 -19.09 -16.46
CA ALA A 560 -19.91 -19.59 -15.14
C ALA A 560 -19.74 -21.12 -15.13
N ASN A 561 -20.30 -21.82 -16.12
CA ASN A 561 -20.09 -23.23 -16.36
C ASN A 561 -18.65 -23.55 -16.77
N ILE A 562 -17.94 -22.71 -17.55
CA ILE A 562 -16.57 -23.02 -17.98
C ILE A 562 -15.62 -23.06 -16.78
N ILE A 563 -15.69 -22.04 -15.91
CA ILE A 563 -14.85 -22.00 -14.69
C ILE A 563 -15.22 -23.17 -13.77
N LYS A 564 -16.52 -23.45 -13.57
CA LYS A 564 -16.96 -24.60 -12.78
C LYS A 564 -16.57 -25.96 -13.39
N VAL A 565 -16.49 -26.06 -14.71
CA VAL A 565 -16.04 -27.25 -15.43
C VAL A 565 -14.52 -27.43 -15.29
N ILE A 566 -13.73 -26.36 -15.23
CA ILE A 566 -12.29 -26.43 -14.97
C ILE A 566 -12.01 -26.79 -13.51
N GLU A 567 -12.84 -26.32 -12.57
CA GLU A 567 -12.70 -26.61 -11.14
C GLU A 567 -13.19 -28.00 -10.71
N ARG A 568 -13.70 -28.81 -11.63
CA ARG A 568 -14.12 -30.19 -11.32
C ARG A 568 -12.90 -31.02 -10.89
N PRO A 569 -13.10 -32.08 -10.09
CA PRO A 569 -12.05 -33.06 -9.85
C PRO A 569 -11.54 -33.60 -11.19
N LEU A 570 -10.22 -33.55 -11.37
CA LEU A 570 -9.57 -34.08 -12.56
C LEU A 570 -9.78 -35.61 -12.60
N THR A 571 -10.06 -36.14 -13.78
CA THR A 571 -10.12 -37.59 -14.00
C THR A 571 -8.74 -38.23 -13.84
N GLU A 572 -8.66 -39.54 -13.66
CA GLU A 572 -7.39 -40.27 -13.58
C GLU A 572 -6.53 -40.09 -14.84
N ASN A 573 -7.16 -40.06 -16.03
CA ASN A 573 -6.48 -39.79 -17.29
C ASN A 573 -5.91 -38.37 -17.34
N GLU A 574 -6.68 -37.35 -16.97
CA GLU A 574 -6.21 -35.96 -16.92
C GLU A 574 -5.06 -35.79 -15.93
N ARG A 575 -5.14 -36.43 -14.77
CA ARG A 575 -4.05 -36.44 -13.77
C ARG A 575 -2.80 -37.09 -14.30
N PHE A 576 -2.93 -38.24 -14.97
CA PHE A 576 -1.79 -38.92 -15.60
C PHE A 576 -1.17 -38.05 -16.70
N MET A 577 -2.00 -37.38 -17.51
CA MET A 577 -1.57 -36.45 -18.55
C MET A 577 -0.87 -35.22 -17.98
N LEU A 578 -1.39 -34.59 -16.94
CA LEU A 578 -0.77 -33.45 -16.25
C LEU A 578 0.55 -33.85 -15.60
N ALA A 579 0.60 -34.98 -14.90
CA ALA A 579 1.83 -35.51 -14.34
C ALA A 579 2.84 -35.84 -15.44
N LYS A 580 2.40 -36.35 -16.60
CA LYS A 580 3.26 -36.57 -17.78
C LYS A 580 3.75 -35.24 -18.36
N ALA A 581 2.89 -34.24 -18.55
CA ALA A 581 3.22 -32.93 -19.07
C ALA A 581 4.23 -32.23 -18.16
N ALA A 582 3.94 -32.14 -16.88
CA ALA A 582 4.80 -31.49 -15.91
C ALA A 582 6.14 -32.25 -15.73
N ARG A 583 6.15 -33.60 -15.86
CA ARG A 583 7.40 -34.36 -15.98
C ARG A 583 8.15 -34.02 -17.27
N CYS A 584 7.50 -33.99 -18.42
CA CYS A 584 8.11 -33.64 -19.70
C CYS A 584 8.70 -32.22 -19.68
N VAL A 585 8.00 -31.25 -19.07
CA VAL A 585 8.51 -29.90 -18.83
C VAL A 585 9.72 -29.95 -17.89
N ALA A 586 9.65 -30.67 -16.77
CA ALA A 586 10.75 -30.84 -15.82
C ALA A 586 12.00 -31.54 -16.41
N PHE A 587 11.82 -32.47 -17.35
CA PHE A 587 12.87 -33.21 -18.05
C PHE A 587 13.38 -32.49 -19.30
N GLY A 588 12.55 -31.65 -19.94
CA GLY A 588 12.92 -30.76 -21.04
C GLY A 588 13.77 -29.57 -20.60
N VAL A 589 13.81 -29.29 -19.28
CA VAL A 589 14.81 -28.39 -18.69
C VAL A 589 16.20 -29.03 -18.83
N CYS A 590 16.88 -28.68 -19.94
CA CYS A 590 18.32 -28.82 -20.14
C CYS A 590 19.04 -28.40 -18.84
N PRO A 591 20.11 -29.06 -18.38
CA PRO A 591 20.66 -28.80 -17.06
C PRO A 591 21.02 -27.31 -16.96
N ILE A 592 20.17 -26.55 -16.27
CA ILE A 592 20.57 -25.32 -15.60
C ILE A 592 21.85 -25.74 -14.91
N LYS A 593 22.98 -25.12 -15.24
CA LYS A 593 24.27 -25.48 -14.67
C LYS A 593 24.13 -25.43 -13.15
N LEU A 594 23.86 -26.59 -12.56
CA LEU A 594 23.79 -26.84 -11.11
C LEU A 594 25.21 -26.96 -10.57
N ALA A 595 26.09 -26.08 -11.04
CA ALA A 595 27.43 -25.93 -10.54
C ALA A 595 27.48 -24.52 -9.95
N PRO A 596 27.85 -24.36 -8.66
CA PRO A 596 28.30 -23.05 -8.22
C PRO A 596 29.48 -22.68 -9.12
N LYS A 597 29.44 -21.48 -9.70
CA LYS A 597 30.64 -20.89 -10.26
C LYS A 597 31.48 -20.35 -9.13
#